data_AF-A0A220UQV5-F1
#
_entry.id   AF-A0A220UQV5-F1
#
_cell.length_a   1.000
_cell.length_b   1.000
_cell.length_c   1.000
_cell.angle_alpha   90.00
_cell.angle_beta   90.00
_cell.angle_gamma   90.00
#
_symmetry.space_group_name_H-M   'P 1'
#
loop_
_entity.id
_entity.type
_entity.pdbx_description
1 polymer ?
#
loop_
_entity_poly.entity_id
_entity_poly.type
_entity_poly.pdbx_seq_one_letter_code
_entity_poly.pdbx_strand_id
1 'polypeptide(L)'
;MKEKYKYLLVCEGPTDITFLKHLINKLGADLGKSVEVVELAPQRDATTGTWPAHGWTEVRSWCKSWKIKTQDDLSKIQNHFIELAKRRNWKALVATSGADGLIIQMDTDIAEQISDLPIKFTESDEERRNYCQSAIYFWIGESDEVADKPFLLLPSFSMETWLLATHAPEVNVFDDLAKPFNYEEIIDLEQRLVSIGYSYKTKKGIKKLAKKESEYIGYADRVHANFIDVATRCKEANHLQSFLIEKLI
;
A
#
# COMPACT_ATOMS: atom_id res chain seq x y z
N MET A 1 15.74 10.64 24.17
CA MET A 1 14.54 10.98 23.37
C MET A 1 14.39 9.88 22.32
N LYS A 2 13.20 9.30 22.13
CA LYS A 2 12.99 8.35 21.02
C LYS A 2 13.12 9.13 19.71
N GLU A 3 13.92 8.62 18.79
CA GLU A 3 14.00 9.19 17.44
C GLU A 3 12.66 9.01 16.74
N LYS A 4 12.21 10.09 16.08
CA LYS A 4 10.88 10.20 15.50
C LYS A 4 11.00 10.23 13.98
N TYR A 5 10.32 9.30 13.34
CA TYR A 5 10.23 9.19 11.88
C TYR A 5 8.82 9.54 11.43
N LYS A 6 8.70 10.21 10.29
CA LYS A 6 7.46 10.66 9.69
C LYS A 6 7.40 10.19 8.24
N TYR A 7 6.46 9.32 7.92
CA TYR A 7 6.18 8.91 6.53
C TYR A 7 4.87 9.51 6.04
N LEU A 8 4.85 9.90 4.78
CA LEU A 8 3.63 10.26 4.07
C LEU A 8 3.02 9.01 3.44
N LEU A 9 1.69 8.89 3.41
CA LEU A 9 0.99 7.70 2.88
C LEU A 9 -0.04 8.07 1.81
N VAL A 10 0.05 7.38 0.67
CA VAL A 10 -0.95 7.33 -0.39
C VAL A 10 -1.39 5.88 -0.51
N CYS A 11 -2.70 5.59 -0.49
CA CYS A 11 -3.22 4.23 -0.52
C CYS A 11 -4.60 4.18 -1.16
N GLU A 12 -5.10 2.98 -1.46
CA GLU A 12 -6.38 2.80 -2.15
C GLU A 12 -7.57 3.16 -1.27
N GLY A 13 -7.57 2.70 -0.01
CA GLY A 13 -8.75 2.74 0.84
C GLY A 13 -8.50 3.30 2.25
N PRO A 14 -9.57 3.83 2.90
CA PRO A 14 -9.52 4.24 4.30
C PRO A 14 -9.18 3.12 5.29
N THR A 15 -9.54 1.88 4.95
CA THR A 15 -9.20 0.70 5.75
C THR A 15 -7.71 0.43 5.75
N ASP A 16 -7.04 0.67 4.63
CA ASP A 16 -5.58 0.49 4.48
C ASP A 16 -4.83 1.55 5.28
N ILE A 17 -5.31 2.80 5.28
CA ILE A 17 -4.81 3.86 6.18
C ILE A 17 -4.82 3.38 7.63
N THR A 18 -5.97 2.91 8.09
CA THR A 18 -6.16 2.50 9.49
C THR A 18 -5.24 1.35 9.85
N PHE A 19 -5.19 0.33 8.99
CA PHE A 19 -4.36 -0.85 9.19
C PHE A 19 -2.86 -0.50 9.19
N LEU A 20 -2.39 0.22 8.16
CA LEU A 20 -0.97 0.54 7.99
C LEU A 20 -0.44 1.50 9.04
N LYS A 21 -1.19 2.56 9.38
CA LYS A 21 -0.79 3.49 10.45
C LYS A 21 -0.58 2.76 11.76
N HIS A 22 -1.50 1.86 12.09
CA HIS A 22 -1.45 1.09 13.34
C HIS A 22 -0.30 0.07 13.34
N LEU A 23 -0.19 -0.73 12.26
CA LEU A 23 0.85 -1.75 12.13
C LEU A 23 2.26 -1.15 12.13
N ILE A 24 2.50 -0.13 11.29
CA ILE A 24 3.82 0.51 11.17
C ILE A 24 4.22 1.19 12.48
N ASN A 25 3.29 1.85 13.17
CA ASN A 25 3.57 2.46 14.47
C ASN A 25 4.04 1.42 15.49
N LYS A 26 3.39 0.25 15.54
CA LYS A 26 3.74 -0.84 16.44
C LYS A 26 5.07 -1.49 16.08
N LEU A 27 5.31 -1.79 14.81
CA LEU A 27 6.59 -2.33 14.35
C LEU A 27 7.74 -1.36 14.63
N GLY A 28 7.53 -0.06 14.42
CA GLY A 28 8.50 0.97 14.79
C GLY A 28 8.78 1.02 16.29
N ALA A 29 7.75 0.81 17.12
CA ALA A 29 7.90 0.77 18.57
C ALA A 29 8.73 -0.44 19.06
N ASP A 30 8.57 -1.61 18.42
CA ASP A 30 9.39 -2.80 18.69
C ASP A 30 10.87 -2.56 18.35
N LEU A 31 11.14 -1.73 17.34
CA LEU A 31 12.47 -1.25 16.96
C LEU A 31 12.97 -0.07 17.83
N GLY A 32 12.24 0.28 18.89
CA GLY A 32 12.60 1.37 19.80
C GLY A 32 12.41 2.79 19.24
N LYS A 33 11.77 2.93 18.07
CA LYS A 33 11.52 4.22 17.41
C LYS A 33 10.08 4.68 17.56
N SER A 34 9.82 5.93 17.20
CA SER A 34 8.46 6.48 17.07
C SER A 34 8.18 6.76 15.60
N VAL A 35 7.29 5.98 14.98
CA VAL A 35 6.92 6.19 13.58
C VAL A 35 5.53 6.82 13.49
N GLU A 36 5.44 7.96 12.82
CA GLU A 36 4.21 8.66 12.47
C GLU A 36 3.94 8.46 10.98
N VAL A 37 2.74 8.01 10.64
CA VAL A 37 2.29 7.88 9.25
C VAL A 37 1.18 8.89 9.00
N VAL A 38 1.43 9.83 8.10
CA VAL A 38 0.53 10.94 7.75
C VAL A 38 -0.15 10.64 6.43
N GLU A 39 -1.49 10.60 6.45
CA GLU A 39 -2.31 10.34 5.27
C GLU A 39 -2.31 11.53 4.29
N LEU A 40 -1.94 11.26 3.04
CA LEU A 40 -2.05 12.21 1.93
C LEU A 40 -3.27 11.91 1.05
N ALA A 41 -3.57 10.64 0.81
CA ALA A 41 -4.72 10.22 0.02
C ALA A 41 -5.15 8.77 0.36
N PRO A 42 -6.47 8.51 0.52
CA PRO A 42 -7.54 9.51 0.63
C PRO A 42 -7.39 10.40 1.87
N GLN A 43 -8.03 11.58 1.86
CA GLN A 43 -8.12 12.45 3.04
C GLN A 43 -9.53 12.38 3.61
N ARG A 44 -9.61 12.24 4.94
CA ARG A 44 -10.88 12.31 5.65
C ARG A 44 -11.42 13.74 5.58
N ASP A 45 -12.67 13.89 5.17
CA ASP A 45 -13.34 15.18 5.22
C ASP A 45 -13.45 15.63 6.68
N ALA A 46 -12.79 16.75 7.02
CA ALA A 46 -12.74 17.27 8.38
C ALA A 46 -14.11 17.76 8.89
N THR A 47 -15.05 18.06 7.98
CA THR A 47 -16.40 18.56 8.31
C THR A 47 -17.37 17.41 8.53
N THR A 48 -17.37 16.42 7.63
CA THR A 48 -18.32 15.31 7.69
C THR A 48 -17.78 14.08 8.42
N GLY A 49 -16.45 14.01 8.61
CA GLY A 49 -15.78 12.83 9.14
C GLY A 49 -15.85 11.62 8.21
N THR A 50 -16.28 11.81 6.95
CA THR A 50 -16.44 10.74 5.96
C THR A 50 -15.23 10.65 5.05
N TRP A 51 -15.05 9.48 4.44
CA TRP A 51 -14.01 9.24 3.45
C TRP A 51 -14.58 9.35 2.05
N PRO A 52 -13.87 10.00 1.10
CA PRO A 52 -14.27 9.95 -0.30
C PRO A 52 -14.15 8.53 -0.85
N ALA A 53 -14.89 8.24 -1.92
CA ALA A 53 -14.60 7.06 -2.73
C ALA A 53 -13.18 7.20 -3.29
N HIS A 54 -12.39 6.13 -3.13
CA HIS A 54 -11.00 6.09 -3.51
C HIS A 54 -10.64 4.65 -3.88
N GLY A 55 -9.71 4.50 -4.81
CA GLY A 55 -9.16 3.23 -5.25
C GLY A 55 -7.91 3.48 -6.11
N TRP A 56 -7.48 2.45 -6.86
CA TRP A 56 -6.28 2.54 -7.71
C TRP A 56 -6.28 3.73 -8.68
N THR A 57 -7.44 4.12 -9.23
CA THR A 57 -7.54 5.25 -10.16
C THR A 57 -7.17 6.59 -9.52
N GLU A 58 -7.51 6.76 -8.24
CA GLU A 58 -7.21 7.93 -7.45
C GLU A 58 -5.74 7.92 -6.99
N VAL A 59 -5.19 6.76 -6.62
CA VAL A 59 -3.74 6.58 -6.38
C VAL A 59 -2.96 7.02 -7.63
N ARG A 60 -3.34 6.51 -8.81
CA ARG A 60 -2.76 6.92 -10.10
C ARG A 60 -2.87 8.42 -10.35
N SER A 61 -4.04 9.00 -10.11
CA SER A 61 -4.28 10.44 -10.29
C SER A 61 -3.37 11.28 -9.36
N TRP A 62 -3.21 10.83 -8.12
CA TRP A 62 -2.30 11.44 -7.16
C TRP A 62 -0.85 11.37 -7.67
N CYS A 63 -0.38 10.20 -8.10
CA CYS A 63 0.97 10.01 -8.63
C CYS A 63 1.25 10.97 -9.80
N LYS A 64 0.32 11.08 -10.76
CA LYS A 64 0.47 12.00 -11.91
C LYS A 64 0.47 13.49 -11.51
N SER A 65 -0.27 13.84 -10.47
CA SER A 65 -0.33 15.20 -9.93
C SER A 65 0.95 15.64 -9.23
N TRP A 66 1.72 14.68 -8.71
CA TRP A 66 3.02 14.88 -8.05
C TRP A 66 4.20 14.33 -8.85
N LYS A 67 3.98 14.04 -10.13
CA LYS A 67 4.99 13.59 -11.08
C LYS A 67 6.14 14.60 -11.22
N ILE A 68 7.37 14.08 -11.31
CA ILE A 68 8.53 14.85 -11.73
C ILE A 68 8.41 15.19 -13.22
N LYS A 69 8.40 16.48 -13.52
CA LYS A 69 8.09 17.01 -14.84
C LYS A 69 9.30 16.87 -15.76
N THR A 70 9.07 16.29 -16.93
CA THR A 70 10.06 16.24 -18.00
C THR A 70 10.19 17.60 -18.67
N GLN A 71 11.21 17.79 -19.51
CA GLN A 71 11.33 19.02 -20.30
C GLN A 71 10.11 19.25 -21.22
N ASP A 72 9.52 18.18 -21.75
CA ASP A 72 8.29 18.23 -22.55
C ASP A 72 7.06 18.58 -21.73
N ASP A 73 7.02 18.21 -20.45
CA ASP A 73 5.95 18.66 -19.54
C ASP A 73 6.08 20.16 -19.29
N LEU A 74 7.32 20.65 -19.08
CA LEU A 74 7.61 22.06 -18.77
C LEU A 74 7.41 23.00 -19.98
N SER A 75 7.66 22.54 -21.20
CA SER A 75 7.50 23.34 -22.43
C SER A 75 6.04 23.75 -22.71
N LYS A 76 5.08 23.04 -22.11
CA LYS A 76 3.63 23.32 -22.20
C LYS A 76 3.15 24.33 -21.16
N ILE A 77 4.01 24.72 -20.21
CA ILE A 77 3.69 25.60 -19.09
C ILE A 77 4.13 27.02 -19.43
N GLN A 78 3.32 28.02 -19.08
CA GLN A 78 3.70 29.42 -19.24
C GLN A 78 4.93 29.74 -18.39
N ASN A 79 5.90 30.49 -18.95
CA ASN A 79 7.23 30.70 -18.35
C ASN A 79 7.22 31.09 -16.86
N HIS A 80 6.27 31.91 -16.43
CA HIS A 80 6.20 32.38 -15.04
C HIS A 80 5.74 31.31 -14.03
N PHE A 81 5.18 30.19 -14.48
CA PHE A 81 4.80 29.05 -13.63
C PHE A 81 5.80 27.90 -13.65
N ILE A 82 6.85 27.94 -14.48
CA ILE A 82 7.78 26.81 -14.66
C ILE A 82 8.46 26.44 -13.33
N GLU A 83 8.95 27.42 -12.57
CA GLU A 83 9.63 27.16 -11.30
C GLU A 83 8.68 26.61 -10.23
N LEU A 84 7.42 27.04 -10.23
CA LEU A 84 6.39 26.47 -9.37
C LEU A 84 6.09 25.02 -9.75
N ALA A 85 5.98 24.73 -11.06
CA ALA A 85 5.71 23.40 -11.57
C ALA A 85 6.86 22.42 -11.25
N LYS A 86 8.12 22.86 -11.37
CA LYS A 86 9.29 22.06 -10.96
C LYS A 86 9.24 21.68 -9.48
N ARG A 87 8.78 22.59 -8.62
CA ARG A 87 8.63 22.36 -7.16
C ARG A 87 7.42 21.52 -6.81
N ARG A 88 6.46 21.33 -7.71
CA ARG A 88 5.28 20.48 -7.49
C ARG A 88 5.58 19.04 -7.89
N ASN A 89 6.37 18.37 -7.06
CA ASN A 89 6.68 16.95 -7.20
C ASN A 89 6.73 16.25 -5.83
N TRP A 90 6.68 14.92 -5.82
CA TRP A 90 6.60 14.14 -4.59
C TRP A 90 7.83 14.31 -3.68
N LYS A 91 9.05 14.46 -4.23
CA LYS A 91 10.28 14.71 -3.44
C LYS A 91 10.20 16.03 -2.70
N ALA A 92 9.75 17.08 -3.39
CA ALA A 92 9.53 18.38 -2.78
C ALA A 92 8.42 18.32 -1.72
N LEU A 93 7.37 17.52 -1.92
CA LEU A 93 6.32 17.30 -0.92
C LEU A 93 6.88 16.64 0.35
N VAL A 94 7.70 15.59 0.21
CA VAL A 94 8.37 14.93 1.34
C VAL A 94 9.25 15.93 2.09
N ALA A 95 10.12 16.64 1.38
CA ALA A 95 11.04 17.60 1.97
C ALA A 95 10.32 18.75 2.70
N THR A 96 9.31 19.37 2.08
CA THR A 96 8.55 20.48 2.67
C THR A 96 7.67 20.05 3.83
N SER A 97 7.27 18.78 3.87
CA SER A 97 6.51 18.21 4.99
C SER A 97 7.40 17.83 6.18
N GLY A 98 8.72 17.92 6.05
CA GLY A 98 9.67 17.40 7.04
C GLY A 98 9.47 15.90 7.28
N ALA A 99 9.16 15.14 6.22
CA ALA A 99 8.96 13.70 6.27
C ALA A 99 10.25 12.97 5.84
N ASP A 100 10.43 11.76 6.36
CA ASP A 100 11.56 10.86 6.07
C ASP A 100 11.32 9.99 4.84
N GLY A 101 10.09 10.00 4.30
CA GLY A 101 9.77 9.29 3.07
C GLY A 101 8.30 9.31 2.69
N LEU A 102 8.01 8.64 1.58
CA LEU A 102 6.69 8.43 1.03
C LEU A 102 6.43 6.93 0.90
N ILE A 103 5.28 6.48 1.37
CA ILE A 103 4.74 5.14 1.15
C ILE A 103 3.58 5.26 0.15
N ILE A 104 3.65 4.49 -0.93
CA ILE A 104 2.55 4.35 -1.88
C ILE A 104 2.08 2.91 -1.82
N GLN A 105 0.85 2.70 -1.34
CA GLN A 105 0.18 1.41 -1.32
C GLN A 105 -0.81 1.29 -2.48
N MET A 106 -0.80 0.13 -3.12
CA MET A 106 -1.76 -0.23 -4.18
C MET A 106 -1.84 -1.76 -4.27
N ASP A 107 -3.05 -2.31 -4.39
CA ASP A 107 -3.24 -3.74 -4.59
C ASP A 107 -2.82 -4.11 -6.03
N THR A 108 -2.30 -5.31 -6.26
CA THR A 108 -1.80 -5.69 -7.59
C THR A 108 -2.82 -6.42 -8.47
N ASP A 109 -4.03 -6.65 -7.96
CA ASP A 109 -5.15 -7.28 -8.69
C ASP A 109 -5.73 -6.39 -9.80
N ILE A 110 -5.26 -5.14 -9.87
CA ILE A 110 -5.59 -4.15 -10.90
C ILE A 110 -4.63 -4.19 -12.11
N ALA A 111 -3.63 -5.06 -12.13
CA ALA A 111 -2.60 -5.09 -13.18
C ALA A 111 -3.20 -5.12 -14.61
N GLU A 112 -4.21 -5.97 -14.82
CA GLU A 112 -4.95 -6.10 -16.08
C GLU A 112 -5.77 -4.84 -16.45
N GLN A 113 -6.08 -3.97 -15.49
CA GLN A 113 -6.87 -2.75 -15.68
C GLN A 113 -6.01 -1.54 -16.07
N ILE A 114 -4.70 -1.60 -15.80
CA ILE A 114 -3.78 -0.53 -16.18
C ILE A 114 -3.55 -0.58 -17.70
N SER A 115 -3.87 0.54 -18.36
CA SER A 115 -3.87 0.65 -19.82
C SER A 115 -3.05 1.81 -20.35
N ASP A 116 -2.40 2.58 -19.48
CA ASP A 116 -1.66 3.78 -19.84
C ASP A 116 -0.14 3.62 -19.81
N LEU A 117 0.35 2.39 -19.61
CA LEU A 117 1.73 2.02 -19.95
C LEU A 117 1.86 1.70 -21.44
N PRO A 118 3.09 1.80 -22.00
CA PRO A 118 3.36 1.41 -23.38
C PRO A 118 3.07 -0.06 -23.69
N ILE A 119 3.29 -0.96 -22.71
CA ILE A 119 3.04 -2.40 -22.82
C ILE A 119 1.97 -2.76 -21.78
N LYS A 120 0.93 -3.49 -22.20
CA LYS A 120 -0.11 -3.97 -21.29
C LYS A 120 0.38 -5.16 -20.48
N PHE A 121 -0.19 -5.37 -19.29
CA PHE A 121 0.15 -6.52 -18.45
C PHE A 121 -0.01 -7.86 -19.20
N THR A 122 -1.10 -8.03 -19.94
CA THR A 122 -1.38 -9.23 -20.75
C THR A 122 -0.39 -9.47 -21.90
N GLU A 123 0.40 -8.47 -22.24
CA GLU A 123 1.42 -8.49 -23.29
C GLU A 123 2.84 -8.46 -22.69
N SER A 124 2.95 -8.47 -21.36
CA SER A 124 4.21 -8.46 -20.62
C SER A 124 4.51 -9.83 -20.00
N ASP A 125 5.80 -10.16 -19.87
CA ASP A 125 6.27 -11.33 -19.11
C ASP A 125 6.50 -10.99 -17.62
N GLU A 126 6.04 -9.82 -17.16
CA GLU A 126 6.27 -9.36 -15.78
C GLU A 126 5.32 -10.04 -14.78
N GLU A 127 5.80 -10.22 -13.55
CA GLU A 127 4.92 -10.53 -12.41
C GLU A 127 4.04 -9.31 -12.08
N ARG A 128 2.79 -9.52 -11.62
CA ARG A 128 1.82 -8.44 -11.30
C ARG A 128 2.40 -7.33 -10.44
N ARG A 129 3.14 -7.71 -9.39
CA ARG A 129 3.78 -6.78 -8.46
C ARG A 129 4.83 -5.91 -9.15
N ASN A 130 5.62 -6.48 -10.06
CA ASN A 130 6.62 -5.72 -10.83
C ASN A 130 5.95 -4.81 -11.85
N TYR A 131 4.89 -5.28 -12.53
CA TYR A 131 4.12 -4.46 -13.46
C TYR A 131 3.47 -3.25 -12.77
N CYS A 132 2.86 -3.46 -11.60
CA CYS A 132 2.28 -2.38 -10.80
C CYS A 132 3.35 -1.42 -10.27
N GLN A 133 4.54 -1.92 -9.90
CA GLN A 133 5.68 -1.08 -9.55
C GLN A 133 6.11 -0.19 -10.73
N SER A 134 6.27 -0.77 -11.92
CA SER A 134 6.61 -0.05 -13.16
C SER A 134 5.56 1.01 -13.48
N ALA A 135 4.28 0.70 -13.26
CA ALA A 135 3.19 1.65 -13.42
C ALA A 135 3.32 2.86 -12.50
N ILE A 136 3.58 2.64 -11.21
CA ILE A 136 3.75 3.73 -10.24
C ILE A 136 4.95 4.60 -10.62
N TYR A 137 6.11 4.00 -10.95
CA TYR A 137 7.28 4.75 -11.38
C TYR A 137 7.01 5.59 -12.64
N PHE A 138 6.32 5.02 -13.63
CA PHE A 138 5.87 5.74 -14.81
C PHE A 138 4.96 6.91 -14.45
N TRP A 139 4.00 6.72 -13.53
CA TRP A 139 3.07 7.78 -13.13
C TRP A 139 3.73 8.90 -12.36
N ILE A 140 4.72 8.62 -11.49
CA ILE A 140 5.47 9.65 -10.76
C ILE A 140 6.64 10.23 -11.57
N GLY A 141 6.92 9.68 -12.75
CA GLY A 141 7.97 10.17 -13.66
C GLY A 141 9.39 9.89 -13.16
N GLU A 142 9.60 8.71 -12.58
CA GLU A 142 10.89 8.22 -12.09
C GLU A 142 11.19 6.82 -12.64
N SER A 143 12.38 6.30 -12.35
CA SER A 143 12.76 4.89 -12.52
C SER A 143 13.02 4.22 -11.18
N ASP A 144 13.08 2.89 -11.17
CA ASP A 144 13.42 2.09 -9.99
C ASP A 144 14.91 2.18 -9.59
N GLU A 145 15.76 2.65 -10.50
CA GLU A 145 17.20 2.84 -10.32
C GLU A 145 17.57 4.05 -9.44
N VAL A 146 16.63 4.96 -9.17
CA VAL A 146 16.93 6.15 -8.36
C VAL A 146 17.14 5.80 -6.89
N ALA A 147 18.19 6.39 -6.29
CA ALA A 147 18.56 6.11 -4.90
C ALA A 147 17.51 6.59 -3.88
N ASP A 148 16.93 7.77 -4.14
CA ASP A 148 15.84 8.34 -3.33
C ASP A 148 14.49 8.08 -4.03
N LYS A 149 13.78 7.06 -3.54
CA LYS A 149 12.53 6.56 -4.09
C LYS A 149 11.49 6.34 -2.99
N PRO A 150 10.19 6.45 -3.32
CA PRO A 150 9.14 6.04 -2.40
C PRO A 150 9.26 4.56 -2.07
N PHE A 151 8.81 4.18 -0.87
CA PHE A 151 8.55 2.78 -0.57
C PHE A 151 7.21 2.40 -1.20
N LEU A 152 7.23 1.38 -2.06
CA LEU A 152 6.04 0.86 -2.71
C LEU A 152 5.57 -0.36 -1.94
N LEU A 153 4.34 -0.33 -1.44
CA LEU A 153 3.70 -1.42 -0.74
C LEU A 153 2.62 -2.05 -1.63
N LEU A 154 2.91 -3.21 -2.20
CA LEU A 154 2.16 -3.79 -3.31
C LEU A 154 1.63 -5.19 -2.97
N PRO A 155 0.65 -5.33 -2.06
CA PRO A 155 0.07 -6.62 -1.73
C PRO A 155 -0.65 -7.22 -2.95
N SER A 156 -0.55 -8.54 -3.12
CA SER A 156 -1.03 -9.20 -4.34
C SER A 156 -2.52 -8.97 -4.64
N PHE A 157 -3.35 -9.06 -3.61
CA PHE A 157 -4.81 -8.88 -3.72
C PHE A 157 -5.35 -7.84 -2.75
N SER A 158 -4.89 -7.87 -1.50
CA SER A 158 -5.33 -6.93 -0.46
C SER A 158 -4.47 -7.08 0.78
N MET A 159 -4.56 -6.11 1.70
CA MET A 159 -3.91 -6.18 3.01
C MET A 159 -4.43 -7.35 3.87
N GLU A 160 -5.66 -7.81 3.63
CA GLU A 160 -6.26 -8.97 4.29
C GLU A 160 -5.51 -10.29 4.01
N THR A 161 -4.71 -10.36 2.95
CA THR A 161 -3.78 -11.47 2.73
C THR A 161 -2.85 -11.67 3.94
N TRP A 162 -2.37 -10.58 4.55
CA TRP A 162 -1.51 -10.65 5.74
C TRP A 162 -2.28 -11.12 6.96
N LEU A 163 -3.57 -10.78 7.06
CA LEU A 163 -4.44 -11.28 8.11
C LEU A 163 -4.65 -12.79 7.97
N LEU A 164 -4.87 -13.28 6.75
CA LEU A 164 -5.00 -14.71 6.48
C LEU A 164 -3.69 -15.46 6.82
N ALA A 165 -2.55 -14.85 6.53
CA ALA A 165 -1.22 -15.39 6.84
C ALA A 165 -0.91 -15.48 8.35
N THR A 166 -1.73 -14.90 9.22
CA THR A 166 -1.62 -15.14 10.68
C THR A 166 -2.02 -16.56 11.08
N HIS A 167 -2.77 -17.26 10.22
CA HIS A 167 -3.19 -18.64 10.44
C HIS A 167 -2.15 -19.61 9.88
N ALA A 168 -1.95 -20.73 10.56
CA ALA A 168 -0.97 -21.74 10.14
C ALA A 168 -1.45 -22.49 8.87
N PRO A 169 -0.53 -22.98 8.01
CA PRO A 169 -0.88 -23.75 6.81
C PRO A 169 -1.66 -25.06 7.05
N GLU A 170 -1.73 -25.51 8.31
CA GLU A 170 -2.45 -26.71 8.75
C GLU A 170 -3.90 -26.42 9.16
N VAL A 171 -4.34 -25.16 9.16
CA VAL A 171 -5.73 -24.82 9.44
C VAL A 171 -6.62 -25.35 8.30
N ASN A 172 -7.75 -25.95 8.67
CA ASN A 172 -8.69 -26.63 7.78
C ASN A 172 -9.16 -25.81 6.56
N VAL A 173 -9.18 -24.48 6.72
CA VAL A 173 -9.49 -23.54 5.65
C VAL A 173 -8.51 -23.57 4.49
N PHE A 174 -7.37 -24.26 4.60
CA PHE A 174 -6.35 -24.40 3.57
C PHE A 174 -6.19 -25.84 3.05
N ASP A 175 -7.03 -26.78 3.52
CA ASP A 175 -6.89 -28.21 3.18
C ASP A 175 -7.08 -28.50 1.67
N ASP A 176 -7.76 -27.62 0.96
CA ASP A 176 -7.98 -27.70 -0.49
C ASP A 176 -6.77 -27.20 -1.32
N LEU A 177 -5.79 -26.55 -0.70
CA LEU A 177 -4.62 -25.99 -1.39
C LEU A 177 -3.47 -27.00 -1.48
N ALA A 178 -2.80 -27.05 -2.63
CA ALA A 178 -1.60 -27.86 -2.80
C ALA A 178 -0.44 -27.32 -1.95
N LYS A 179 0.22 -28.19 -1.17
CA LYS A 179 1.32 -27.79 -0.26
C LYS A 179 2.70 -27.96 -0.92
N PRO A 180 3.66 -27.03 -0.72
CA PRO A 180 3.47 -25.71 -0.08
C PRO A 180 2.69 -24.75 -0.98
N PHE A 181 1.85 -23.90 -0.39
CA PHE A 181 1.12 -22.84 -1.11
C PHE A 181 1.65 -21.46 -0.74
N ASN A 182 1.40 -20.49 -1.61
CA ASN A 182 1.71 -19.09 -1.39
C ASN A 182 0.46 -18.32 -0.95
N TYR A 183 0.50 -17.66 0.20
CA TYR A 183 -0.63 -16.85 0.71
C TYR A 183 -0.99 -15.71 -0.24
N GLU A 184 0.01 -15.16 -0.93
CA GLU A 184 -0.14 -14.07 -1.89
C GLU A 184 -0.77 -14.51 -3.23
N GLU A 185 -1.06 -15.80 -3.40
CA GLU A 185 -1.75 -16.36 -4.57
C GLU A 185 -3.20 -16.80 -4.27
N ILE A 186 -3.66 -16.66 -3.02
CA ILE A 186 -5.02 -17.04 -2.60
C ILE A 186 -6.03 -15.96 -3.01
N ILE A 187 -6.87 -16.28 -4.00
CA ILE A 187 -7.87 -15.35 -4.57
C ILE A 187 -9.16 -15.22 -3.74
N ASP A 188 -9.53 -16.24 -2.96
CA ASP A 188 -10.78 -16.31 -2.18
C ASP A 188 -10.55 -15.98 -0.69
N LEU A 189 -9.60 -15.07 -0.43
CA LEU A 189 -9.16 -14.71 0.91
C LEU A 189 -10.28 -14.23 1.83
N GLU A 190 -11.24 -13.43 1.31
CA GLU A 190 -12.35 -12.93 2.13
C GLU A 190 -13.23 -14.09 2.60
N GLN A 191 -13.51 -15.05 1.73
CA GLN A 191 -14.33 -16.23 2.06
C GLN A 191 -13.64 -17.10 3.10
N ARG A 192 -12.32 -17.27 2.98
CA ARG A 192 -11.51 -18.01 3.96
C ARG A 192 -11.48 -17.31 5.32
N LEU A 193 -11.27 -15.99 5.35
CA LEU A 193 -11.35 -15.24 6.62
C LEU A 193 -12.75 -15.37 7.26
N VAL A 194 -13.82 -15.28 6.47
CA VAL A 194 -15.17 -15.46 7.01
C VAL A 194 -15.41 -16.87 7.55
N SER A 195 -14.86 -17.92 6.91
CA SER A 195 -15.01 -19.31 7.42
C SER A 195 -14.23 -19.58 8.70
N ILE A 196 -13.12 -18.85 8.93
CA ILE A 196 -12.36 -18.87 10.19
C ILE A 196 -13.10 -18.11 11.33
N GLY A 197 -14.15 -17.35 10.99
CA GLY A 197 -15.02 -16.68 11.96
C GLY A 197 -14.86 -15.16 12.03
N TYR A 198 -14.20 -14.54 11.05
CA TYR A 198 -14.12 -13.07 10.98
C TYR A 198 -15.49 -12.45 10.68
N SER A 199 -15.71 -11.25 11.21
CA SER A 199 -16.93 -10.47 11.03
C SER A 199 -17.25 -10.27 9.54
N TYR A 200 -18.49 -10.53 9.15
CA TYR A 200 -18.93 -10.40 7.76
C TYR A 200 -20.20 -9.56 7.63
N LYS A 201 -20.45 -9.07 6.41
CA LYS A 201 -21.71 -8.50 5.96
C LYS A 201 -22.19 -9.23 4.71
N THR A 202 -23.49 -9.42 4.58
CA THR A 202 -24.07 -10.01 3.36
C THR A 202 -24.34 -8.91 2.34
N LYS A 203 -23.76 -9.01 1.14
CA LYS A 203 -24.01 -8.10 0.01
C LYS A 203 -24.39 -8.93 -1.20
N LYS A 204 -25.62 -8.71 -1.72
CA LYS A 204 -26.17 -9.49 -2.85
C LYS A 204 -26.11 -11.02 -2.63
N GLY A 205 -26.43 -11.47 -1.42
CA GLY A 205 -26.42 -12.91 -1.05
C GLY A 205 -25.03 -13.50 -0.77
N ILE A 206 -23.95 -12.75 -1.00
CA ILE A 206 -22.57 -13.20 -0.76
C ILE A 206 -22.09 -12.62 0.58
N LYS A 207 -21.50 -13.48 1.43
CA LYS A 207 -20.81 -13.04 2.66
C LYS A 207 -19.48 -12.38 2.27
N LYS A 208 -19.29 -11.14 2.69
CA LYS A 208 -18.06 -10.36 2.48
C LYS A 208 -17.49 -9.92 3.81
N LEU A 209 -16.19 -9.74 3.90
CA LEU A 209 -15.55 -9.26 5.14
C LEU A 209 -16.15 -7.90 5.56
N ALA A 210 -16.41 -7.75 6.85
CA ALA A 210 -16.96 -6.50 7.39
C ALA A 210 -15.88 -5.41 7.38
N LYS A 211 -16.04 -4.43 6.48
CA LYS A 211 -15.14 -3.27 6.39
C LYS A 211 -15.53 -2.16 7.39
N LYS A 212 -15.10 -2.27 8.64
CA LYS A 212 -15.26 -1.25 9.70
C LYS A 212 -13.89 -0.82 10.25
N GLU A 213 -13.68 0.47 10.44
CA GLU A 213 -12.41 1.02 10.94
C GLU A 213 -11.91 0.34 12.22
N SER A 214 -12.78 0.13 13.21
CA SER A 214 -12.45 -0.55 14.46
C SER A 214 -11.96 -1.99 14.29
N GLU A 215 -12.44 -2.70 13.26
CA GLU A 215 -12.01 -4.07 12.97
C GLU A 215 -10.58 -4.08 12.41
N TYR A 216 -10.22 -3.10 11.57
CA TYR A 216 -8.88 -3.05 10.96
C TYR A 216 -7.78 -2.70 11.96
N ILE A 217 -8.10 -1.96 13.03
CA ILE A 217 -7.19 -1.82 14.17
C ILE A 217 -6.93 -3.20 14.79
N GLY A 218 -7.98 -3.96 15.06
CA GLY A 218 -7.86 -5.32 15.59
C GLY A 218 -7.15 -6.29 14.63
N TYR A 219 -7.31 -6.11 13.32
CA TYR A 219 -6.60 -6.90 12.30
C TYR A 219 -5.12 -6.56 12.29
N ALA A 220 -4.77 -5.27 12.33
CA ALA A 220 -3.39 -4.82 12.43
C ALA A 220 -2.72 -5.33 13.73
N ASP A 221 -3.45 -5.35 14.85
CA ASP A 221 -2.97 -5.95 16.10
C ASP A 221 -2.65 -7.45 15.97
N ARG A 222 -3.54 -8.21 15.31
CA ARG A 222 -3.33 -9.65 15.08
C ARG A 222 -2.14 -9.91 14.16
N VAL A 223 -2.01 -9.11 13.09
CA VAL A 223 -0.88 -9.20 12.16
C VAL A 223 0.42 -8.82 12.88
N HIS A 224 0.42 -7.76 13.69
CA HIS A 224 1.57 -7.37 14.50
C HIS A 224 2.01 -8.49 15.46
N ALA A 225 1.06 -9.09 16.19
CA ALA A 225 1.37 -10.17 17.13
C ALA A 225 1.95 -11.44 16.48
N ASN A 226 1.71 -11.63 15.18
CA ASN A 226 2.20 -12.78 14.40
C ASN A 226 3.13 -12.34 13.27
N PHE A 227 3.76 -11.16 13.37
CA PHE A 227 4.37 -10.54 12.20
C PHE A 227 5.56 -11.33 11.64
N ILE A 228 6.30 -12.06 12.49
CA ILE A 228 7.38 -12.95 12.04
C ILE A 228 6.83 -14.01 11.09
N ASP A 229 5.74 -14.69 11.49
CA ASP A 229 5.08 -15.68 10.65
C ASP A 229 4.55 -15.04 9.36
N VAL A 230 3.90 -13.88 9.45
CA VAL A 230 3.38 -13.17 8.28
C VAL A 230 4.51 -12.79 7.31
N ALA A 231 5.63 -12.26 7.81
CA ALA A 231 6.79 -11.90 6.99
C ALA A 231 7.48 -13.11 6.35
N THR A 232 7.45 -14.29 6.99
CA THR A 232 7.97 -15.52 6.36
C THR A 232 7.02 -16.10 5.31
N ARG A 233 5.71 -15.83 5.42
CA ARG A 233 4.65 -16.36 4.56
C ARG A 233 4.27 -15.43 3.40
N CYS A 234 4.52 -14.13 3.51
CA CYS A 234 4.17 -13.11 2.53
C CYS A 234 5.40 -12.27 2.19
N LYS A 235 5.80 -12.25 0.90
CA LYS A 235 6.99 -11.51 0.47
C LYS A 235 6.83 -10.02 0.70
N GLU A 236 5.64 -9.48 0.50
CA GLU A 236 5.41 -8.05 0.65
C GLU A 236 5.44 -7.58 2.11
N ALA A 237 5.04 -8.44 3.06
CA ALA A 237 5.20 -8.15 4.48
C ALA A 237 6.69 -8.14 4.89
N ASN A 238 7.49 -9.04 4.32
CA ASN A 238 8.94 -9.04 4.49
C ASN A 238 9.58 -7.77 3.92
N HIS A 239 9.15 -7.32 2.74
CA HIS A 239 9.61 -6.06 2.17
C HIS A 239 9.33 -4.87 3.11
N LEU A 240 8.13 -4.81 3.70
CA LEU A 240 7.81 -3.79 4.71
C LEU A 240 8.74 -3.89 5.94
N GLN A 241 8.99 -5.10 6.44
CA GLN A 241 9.90 -5.31 7.57
C GLN A 241 11.31 -4.80 7.26
N SER A 242 11.85 -5.20 6.10
CA SER A 242 13.19 -4.84 5.66
C SER A 242 13.32 -3.34 5.47
N PHE A 243 12.32 -2.69 4.87
CA PHE A 243 12.26 -1.24 4.75
C PHE A 243 12.31 -0.54 6.11
N LEU A 244 11.51 -0.98 7.08
CA LEU A 244 11.52 -0.39 8.42
C LEU A 244 12.87 -0.62 9.10
N ILE A 245 13.48 -1.79 8.98
CA ILE A 245 14.80 -2.06 9.56
C ILE A 245 15.86 -1.14 8.93
N GLU A 246 15.96 -1.07 7.60
CA GLU A 246 16.96 -0.25 6.91
C GLU A 246 16.83 1.25 7.17
N LYS A 247 15.61 1.74 7.43
CA LYS A 247 15.38 3.17 7.68
C LYS A 247 15.46 3.56 9.14
N LEU A 248 15.22 2.61 10.05
CA LEU A 248 15.14 2.88 11.48
C LEU A 248 16.39 2.44 12.26
N ILE A 249 17.24 1.57 11.72
CA ILE A 249 18.48 1.11 12.39
C ILE A 249 19.70 1.68 11.66
#